data_AF-A0A9J6GYE8-F1
#
_entry.id   AF-A0A9J6GYE8-F1
#
_cell.length_a   1.000
_cell.length_b   1.000
_cell.length_c   1.000
_cell.angle_alpha   90.00
_cell.angle_beta   90.00
_cell.angle_gamma   90.00
#
_symmetry.space_group_name_H-M   'P 1'
#
loop_
_entity.id
_entity.type
_entity.pdbx_description
1 polymer ?
#
loop_
_entity_poly.entity_id
_entity_poly.type
_entity_poly.pdbx_seq_one_letter_code
_entity_poly.pdbx_strand_id
1 'polypeptide(L)'
;MHSYTVAKKIEVIRWHREHGKNVHQTSRQFKLDRKRIREVVKNFDNLLQQNFGKAKLRRKLSNGVPVFSEYVDDALFEFLECGTRR
;
A
#
# COMPACT_ATOMS: atom_id res chain seq x y z
N MET A 1 12.09 2.62 -15.35
CA MET A 1 12.00 2.42 -13.88
C MET A 1 10.62 1.82 -13.57
N HIS A 2 10.52 0.53 -13.28
CA HIS A 2 9.21 -0.09 -12.97
C HIS A 2 8.85 0.15 -11.51
N SER A 3 7.77 0.90 -11.28
CA SER A 3 7.23 1.13 -9.94
C SER A 3 6.27 -0.01 -9.59
N TYR A 4 6.58 -0.75 -8.54
CA TYR A 4 5.73 -1.87 -8.08
C TYR A 4 4.46 -1.34 -7.43
N THR A 5 3.32 -1.98 -7.73
CA THR A 5 2.04 -1.68 -7.08
C THR A 5 2.13 -1.94 -5.57
N VAL A 6 1.33 -1.21 -4.79
CA VAL A 6 1.24 -1.40 -3.33
C VAL A 6 0.86 -2.85 -2.99
N ALA A 7 -0.02 -3.47 -3.77
CA ALA A 7 -0.39 -4.87 -3.63
C ALA A 7 0.82 -5.82 -3.75
N LYS A 8 1.67 -5.63 -4.78
CA LYS A 8 2.91 -6.40 -4.97
C LYS A 8 3.86 -6.23 -3.79
N LYS A 9 3.98 -5.01 -3.25
CA LYS A 9 4.82 -4.73 -2.07
C LYS A 9 4.31 -5.46 -0.83
N ILE A 10 3.00 -5.52 -0.63
CA ILE A 10 2.38 -6.24 0.50
C ILE A 10 2.59 -7.76 0.36
N GLU A 11 2.42 -8.30 -0.84
CA GLU A 11 2.69 -9.71 -1.15
C GLU A 11 4.13 -10.10 -0.78
N VAL A 12 5.11 -9.30 -1.20
CA VAL A 12 6.53 -9.50 -0.87
C VAL A 12 6.76 -9.53 0.64
N ILE A 13 6.12 -8.64 1.40
CA ILE A 13 6.34 -8.55 2.85
C ILE A 13 5.65 -9.69 3.60
N ARG A 14 4.45 -10.11 3.18
CA ARG A 14 3.77 -11.28 3.75
C ARG A 14 4.65 -12.52 3.60
N TRP A 15 5.12 -12.79 2.39
CA TRP A 15 6.01 -13.90 2.11
C TRP A 15 7.32 -13.79 2.91
N HIS A 16 7.92 -12.59 2.98
CA HIS A 16 9.13 -12.34 3.76
C HIS A 16 8.97 -12.68 5.24
N ARG A 17 7.82 -12.35 5.84
CA ARG A 17 7.53 -12.66 7.25
C ARG A 17 7.29 -14.15 7.48
N GLU A 18 6.57 -14.81 6.57
CA GLU A 18 6.32 -16.26 6.63
C GLU A 18 7.60 -17.09 6.52
N HIS A 19 8.60 -16.60 5.77
CA HIS A 19 9.86 -17.30 5.50
C HIS A 19 11.02 -16.80 6.38
N GLY A 20 10.73 -16.37 7.61
CA GLY A 20 11.75 -16.04 8.62
C GLY A 20 12.55 -14.76 8.34
N LYS A 21 12.00 -13.82 7.55
CA LYS A 21 12.61 -12.51 7.26
C LYS A 21 13.96 -12.59 6.53
N ASN A 22 14.17 -13.62 5.70
CA ASN A 22 15.39 -13.75 4.92
C ASN A 22 15.35 -12.87 3.65
N VAL A 23 16.13 -11.78 3.64
CA VAL A 23 16.19 -10.83 2.52
C VAL A 23 16.77 -11.47 1.25
N HIS A 24 17.75 -12.36 1.37
CA HIS A 24 18.37 -13.02 0.22
C HIS A 24 17.40 -13.97 -0.47
N GLN A 25 16.64 -14.73 0.33
CA GLN A 25 15.64 -15.65 -0.18
C GLN A 25 14.48 -14.89 -0.85
N THR A 26 14.03 -13.81 -0.22
CA THR A 26 12.96 -12.94 -0.75
C THR A 26 13.39 -12.27 -2.06
N SER A 27 14.65 -11.84 -2.14
CA SER A 27 15.25 -11.26 -3.34
C SER A 27 15.24 -12.23 -4.52
N ARG A 28 15.61 -13.49 -4.29
CA ARG A 28 15.56 -14.54 -5.30
C ARG A 28 14.13 -14.85 -5.74
N GLN A 29 13.21 -14.97 -4.80
CA GLN A 29 11.81 -15.33 -5.08
C GLN A 29 11.10 -14.26 -5.95
N PHE A 30 11.26 -12.99 -5.58
CA PHE A 30 10.56 -11.89 -6.26
C PHE A 30 11.40 -11.17 -7.32
N LYS A 31 12.64 -11.62 -7.56
CA LYS A 31 13.63 -10.96 -8.43
C LYS A 31 13.77 -9.47 -8.11
N LEU A 32 13.76 -9.15 -6.81
CA LEU A 32 13.86 -7.79 -6.29
C LEU A 32 15.24 -7.53 -5.71
N ASP A 33 15.73 -6.31 -5.87
CA ASP A 33 16.95 -5.89 -5.18
C ASP A 33 16.74 -5.88 -3.65
N ARG A 34 17.78 -6.28 -2.92
CA ARG A 34 17.80 -6.39 -1.46
C ARG A 34 17.60 -5.03 -0.80
N LYS A 35 18.11 -3.95 -1.41
CA LYS A 35 17.88 -2.58 -0.92
C LYS A 35 16.38 -2.24 -0.97
N ARG A 36 15.74 -2.61 -2.07
CA ARG A 36 14.30 -2.41 -2.28
C ARG A 36 13.46 -3.18 -1.27
N ILE A 37 13.83 -4.43 -0.97
CA ILE A 37 13.15 -5.23 0.05
C ILE A 37 13.25 -4.56 1.42
N ARG A 38 14.43 -4.04 1.80
CA ARG A 38 14.61 -3.32 3.07
C ARG A 38 13.76 -2.05 3.16
N GLU A 39 13.71 -1.27 2.08
CA GLU A 39 12.84 -0.07 2.01
C GLU A 39 11.36 -0.44 2.18
N VAL A 40 10.93 -1.50 1.50
CA VAL A 40 9.55 -2.00 1.51
C VAL A 40 9.18 -2.54 2.89
N VAL A 41 10.08 -3.27 3.55
CA VAL A 41 9.91 -3.74 4.94
C VAL A 41 9.84 -2.58 5.92
N LYS A 42 10.71 -1.57 5.79
CA LYS A 42 10.71 -0.37 6.65
C LYS A 42 9.39 0.41 6.56
N ASN A 43 8.80 0.47 5.36
CA ASN A 43 7.58 1.22 5.10
C ASN A 43 6.31 0.34 5.19
N PHE A 44 6.40 -0.88 5.73
CA PHE A 44 5.30 -1.84 5.66
C PHE A 44 4.02 -1.36 6.32
N ASP A 45 4.12 -0.81 7.54
CA ASP A 45 2.93 -0.42 8.31
C ASP A 45 2.16 0.70 7.59
N ASN A 46 2.89 1.63 6.98
CA ASN A 46 2.31 2.66 6.11
C ASN A 46 1.67 2.07 4.84
N LEU A 47 2.32 1.08 4.21
CA LEU A 47 1.76 0.40 3.03
C LEU A 47 0.50 -0.39 3.37
N LEU A 48 0.43 -0.96 4.58
CA LEU A 48 -0.72 -1.70 5.09
C LEU A 48 -1.89 -0.76 5.33
N GLN A 49 -1.67 0.34 6.03
CA GLN A 49 -2.69 1.39 6.24
C GLN A 49 -3.20 1.95 4.92
N GLN A 50 -2.32 2.22 3.95
CA GLN A 50 -2.70 2.70 2.63
C GLN A 50 -3.53 1.71 1.79
N ASN A 51 -3.51 0.42 2.12
CA ASN A 51 -4.17 -0.62 1.34
C ASN A 51 -5.38 -1.26 2.06
N PHE A 52 -5.73 -0.79 3.26
CA PHE A 52 -6.82 -1.32 4.08
C PHE A 52 -8.06 -0.42 4.05
N GLY A 53 -9.26 -1.01 4.13
CA GLY A 53 -10.54 -0.28 4.27
C GLY A 53 -10.83 0.76 3.17
N LYS A 54 -11.47 1.88 3.58
CA LYS A 54 -11.79 3.03 2.71
C LYS A 54 -10.54 3.71 2.13
N ALA A 55 -9.34 3.51 2.71
CA ALA A 55 -8.10 4.11 2.22
C ALA A 55 -7.68 3.60 0.83
N LYS A 56 -7.99 2.34 0.50
CA LYS A 56 -7.76 1.76 -0.84
C LYS A 56 -8.59 2.48 -1.91
N LEU A 57 -9.80 2.91 -1.57
CA LEU A 57 -10.71 3.69 -2.43
C LEU A 57 -10.33 5.19 -2.44
N ARG A 58 -9.96 5.78 -1.28
CA ARG A 58 -9.42 7.16 -1.18
C ARG A 58 -8.22 7.40 -2.10
N ARG A 59 -7.36 6.40 -2.32
CA ARG A 59 -6.21 6.49 -3.23
C ARG A 59 -6.57 6.59 -4.72
N LYS A 60 -7.83 6.31 -5.12
CA LYS A 60 -8.32 6.66 -6.47
C LYS A 60 -8.68 8.15 -6.58
N LEU A 61 -9.02 8.79 -5.45
CA LEU A 61 -9.42 10.21 -5.40
C LEU A 61 -8.22 11.12 -5.13
N SER A 62 -7.33 10.71 -4.23
CA SER A 62 -6.06 11.38 -3.96
C SER A 62 -4.95 10.74 -4.78
N ASN A 63 -4.29 11.51 -5.65
CA ASN A 63 -3.11 11.13 -6.43
C ASN A 63 -1.85 10.92 -5.56
N GLY A 64 -2.00 10.35 -4.36
CA GLY A 64 -0.93 10.19 -3.38
C GLY A 64 -0.61 11.46 -2.58
N VAL A 65 -1.53 12.43 -2.59
CA VAL A 65 -1.42 13.65 -1.77
C VAL A 65 -1.81 13.32 -0.33
N PRO A 66 -1.07 13.82 0.68
CA PRO A 66 -1.43 13.66 2.08
C PRO A 66 -2.86 14.14 2.34
N VAL A 67 -3.59 13.38 3.14
CA VAL A 67 -4.96 13.72 3.56
C VAL A 67 -4.90 14.98 4.43
N PHE A 68 -5.65 16.02 4.06
CA PHE A 68 -5.69 17.29 4.80
C PHE A 68 -6.33 17.12 6.18
N SER A 69 -7.40 16.32 6.27
CA SER A 69 -8.06 15.90 7.52
C SER A 69 -8.83 14.60 7.27
N GLU A 70 -8.63 13.59 8.13
CA GLU A 70 -9.30 12.29 7.98
C GLU A 70 -10.82 12.44 7.99
N TYR A 71 -11.36 13.27 8.90
CA TYR A 71 -12.80 13.52 8.99
C TYR A 71 -13.38 14.11 7.69
N VAL A 72 -12.69 15.11 7.12
CA VAL A 72 -13.15 15.80 5.91
C VAL A 72 -13.09 14.87 4.70
N ASP A 73 -12.01 14.12 4.56
CA ASP A 73 -11.88 13.17 3.45
C ASP A 73 -12.89 12.02 3.55
N ASP A 74 -13.24 11.57 4.76
CA ASP A 74 -14.25 10.51 4.95
C ASP A 74 -15.66 11.03 4.61
N ALA A 75 -16.00 12.25 5.04
CA ALA A 75 -17.26 12.90 4.67
C ALA A 75 -17.35 13.14 3.16
N LEU A 76 -16.26 13.59 2.53
CA LEU A 76 -16.19 13.78 1.08
C LEU A 76 -16.32 12.46 0.32
N PHE A 77 -15.67 11.40 0.82
CA PHE A 77 -15.77 10.06 0.24
C PHE A 77 -17.21 9.54 0.27
N GLU A 78 -17.88 9.63 1.42
CA GLU A 78 -19.28 9.21 1.56
C GLU A 78 -20.22 10.02 0.66
N PHE A 79 -20.00 11.33 0.54
CA PHE A 79 -20.77 12.18 -0.37
C PHE A 79 -20.64 11.73 -1.84
N LEU A 80 -19.42 11.46 -2.32
CA LEU A 80 -19.17 11.05 -3.70
C LEU A 80 -19.70 9.65 -4.03
N GLU A 81 -19.57 8.68 -3.11
CA GLU A 81 -20.12 7.33 -3.30
C GLU A 81 -21.66 7.30 -3.22
N CYS A 82 -22.27 8.16 -2.39
CA CYS A 82 -23.73 8.25 -2.28
C CYS A 82 -24.35 8.94 -3.51
N GLY A 83 -23.65 9.92 -4.11
CA GLY A 83 -24.12 10.63 -5.30
C GLY A 83 -24.07 9.84 -6.62
N THR A 84 -23.31 8.75 -6.69
CA THR A 84 -23.10 7.94 -7.91
C THR A 84 -24.03 6.72 -8.03
N ARG A 85 -24.91 6.50 -7.05
CA ARG A 85 -26.00 5.48 -7.10
C ARG A 85 -27.36 6.10 -7.48
N ARG A 86 -27.38 6.99 -8.48
CA ARG A 86 -28.61 7.42 -9.16
C ARG A 86 -28.51 7.15 -10.65
#